data_AF-A0A0D2TNM6-F1
#
_entry.id   AF-A0A0D2TNM6-F1
#
_cell.length_a   1.000
_cell.length_b   1.000
_cell.length_c   1.000
_cell.angle_alpha   90.00
_cell.angle_beta   90.00
_cell.angle_gamma   90.00
#
_symmetry.space_group_name_H-M   'P 1'
#
loop_
_entity.id
_entity.type
_entity.pdbx_description
1 polymer ?
#
loop_
_entity_poly.entity_id
_entity_poly.type
_entity_poly.pdbx_seq_one_letter_code
_entity_poly.pdbx_strand_id
1 'polypeptide(L)'
;MFGWIYWHSQYTPNQWAPLNHHLICCLVGCITITSQICSFPNTPVYTGLLLPGDRIMGLDTPSGGNTSHGYYTPHGRKVSSASIFFESLPYKVNPQTGYIDYEKLEERALDFRPKILICGGSSYSREWDYGRFRQIADKCGAVLLCDMAQISGLIAAKAAELEDFSPTSIISTDAGQES
;
A
#
# COMPACT_ATOMS: atom_id res chain seq x y z
N MET A 1 -19.25 39.10 -8.09
CA MET A 1 -17.99 39.10 -8.85
C MET A 1 -16.90 38.58 -7.92
N PHE A 2 -16.68 37.27 -7.88
CA PHE A 2 -15.62 36.65 -7.10
C PHE A 2 -14.39 36.53 -7.98
N GLY A 3 -13.27 37.10 -7.56
CA GLY A 3 -12.04 37.14 -8.34
C GLY A 3 -10.78 36.90 -7.50
N TRP A 4 -10.20 35.73 -7.73
CA TRP A 4 -8.76 35.45 -7.89
C TRP A 4 -7.77 35.94 -6.83
N ILE A 5 -7.32 35.00 -6.00
CA ILE A 5 -5.93 34.94 -5.53
C ILE A 5 -5.46 33.49 -5.69
N TYR A 6 -4.56 33.22 -6.62
CA TYR A 6 -3.57 32.16 -6.42
C TYR A 6 -2.26 32.58 -7.07
N TRP A 7 -1.23 32.61 -6.22
CA TRP A 7 0.10 33.14 -6.43
C TRP A 7 0.99 32.12 -7.16
N HIS A 8 1.83 32.60 -8.07
CA HIS A 8 2.83 31.82 -8.81
C HIS A 8 3.99 31.41 -7.87
N SER A 9 4.32 30.13 -7.79
CA SER A 9 5.67 29.69 -7.39
C SER A 9 6.15 28.57 -8.30
N GLN A 10 7.26 28.84 -8.96
CA GLN A 10 7.99 27.95 -9.84
C GLN A 10 8.59 26.80 -9.00
N TYR A 11 8.10 25.57 -9.19
CA TYR A 11 8.86 24.37 -8.89
C TYR A 11 9.05 23.66 -10.23
N THR A 12 10.28 23.69 -10.76
CA THR A 12 10.64 22.91 -11.94
C THR A 12 10.42 21.43 -11.63
N PRO A 13 9.55 20.70 -12.34
CA PRO A 13 9.46 19.26 -12.17
C PRO A 13 10.79 18.67 -12.63
N ASN A 14 11.46 17.91 -11.77
CA ASN A 14 12.59 17.08 -12.16
C ASN A 14 12.14 16.23 -13.37
N GLN A 15 12.78 16.38 -14.52
CA GLN A 15 12.38 15.72 -15.79
C GLN A 15 12.39 14.17 -15.72
N TRP A 16 12.94 13.61 -14.64
CA TRP A 16 13.06 12.17 -14.39
C TRP A 16 11.87 11.55 -13.62
N ALA A 17 11.12 12.34 -12.84
CA ALA A 17 9.96 11.83 -12.10
C ALA A 17 8.80 11.32 -13.00
N PRO A 18 8.40 12.03 -14.09
CA PRO A 18 7.32 11.54 -14.95
C PRO A 18 7.71 10.28 -15.75
N LEU A 19 9.00 10.03 -15.97
CA LEU A 19 9.50 8.83 -16.66
C LEU A 19 9.21 7.56 -15.86
N ASN A 20 9.52 7.55 -14.56
CA ASN A 20 9.28 6.37 -13.70
C ASN A 20 7.77 6.06 -13.55
N HIS A 21 6.92 7.08 -13.50
CA HIS A 21 5.48 6.89 -13.33
C HIS A 21 4.81 6.30 -14.58
N HIS A 22 5.18 6.80 -15.77
CA HIS A 22 4.72 6.22 -17.03
C HIS A 22 5.28 4.82 -17.25
N LEU A 23 6.53 4.56 -16.88
CA LEU A 23 7.14 3.23 -16.98
C LEU A 23 6.40 2.21 -16.09
N ILE A 24 6.18 2.50 -14.80
CA ILE A 24 5.50 1.56 -13.89
C ILE A 24 4.03 1.35 -14.32
N CYS A 25 3.31 2.40 -14.66
CA CYS A 25 1.91 2.28 -15.09
C CYS A 25 1.77 1.48 -16.40
N CYS A 26 2.63 1.74 -17.40
CA CYS A 26 2.65 0.99 -18.65
C CYS A 26 3.14 -0.46 -18.49
N LEU A 27 4.01 -0.75 -17.51
CA LEU A 27 4.52 -2.09 -17.26
C LEU A 27 3.51 -3.00 -16.54
N VAL A 28 2.66 -2.44 -15.67
CA VAL A 28 1.83 -3.24 -14.73
C VAL A 28 0.33 -3.13 -14.98
N GLY A 29 -0.13 -2.24 -15.87
CA GLY A 29 -1.56 -2.16 -16.26
C GLY A 29 -2.52 -1.79 -15.12
N CYS A 30 -2.02 -1.15 -14.05
CA CYS A 30 -2.75 -0.83 -12.82
C CYS A 30 -2.79 0.68 -12.52
N ILE A 31 -3.74 1.10 -11.67
CA ILE A 31 -3.77 2.48 -11.17
C ILE A 31 -2.59 2.68 -10.22
N THR A 32 -1.64 3.52 -10.64
CA THR A 32 -0.47 3.89 -9.85
C THR A 32 -0.69 5.24 -9.20
N ILE A 33 -0.56 5.33 -7.88
CA ILE A 33 -0.66 6.58 -7.13
C ILE A 33 0.71 6.92 -6.56
N THR A 34 1.22 8.08 -6.95
CA THR A 34 2.52 8.60 -6.54
C THR A 34 2.31 9.91 -5.80
N SER A 35 2.75 9.97 -4.55
CA SER A 35 2.65 11.18 -3.74
C SER A 35 4.00 11.90 -3.70
N GLN A 36 4.13 13.00 -4.43
CA GLN A 36 5.35 13.84 -4.39
C GLN A 36 5.39 14.82 -3.21
N ILE A 37 4.30 14.95 -2.46
CA ILE A 37 4.10 16.01 -1.45
C ILE A 37 3.76 15.45 -0.06
N CYS A 38 3.35 14.18 0.02
CA CYS A 38 2.94 13.55 1.27
C CYS A 38 3.95 12.48 1.70
N SER A 39 4.50 12.61 2.91
CA SER A 39 5.29 11.57 3.60
C SER A 39 4.50 10.26 3.83
N PHE A 40 3.22 10.22 3.45
CA PHE A 40 2.30 9.11 3.62
C PHE A 40 1.61 8.76 2.29
N PRO A 41 2.28 7.99 1.40
CA PRO A 41 1.80 7.74 0.04
C PRO A 41 0.46 7.01 -0.03
N ASN A 42 0.08 6.28 1.02
CA ASN A 42 -1.17 5.51 1.06
C ASN A 42 -2.42 6.36 1.41
N THR A 43 -2.25 7.58 1.92
CA THR A 43 -3.36 8.43 2.40
C THR A 43 -4.40 8.73 1.31
N PRO A 44 -4.01 9.15 0.08
CA PRO A 44 -4.97 9.45 -0.98
C PRO A 44 -5.84 8.24 -1.36
N VAL A 45 -5.26 7.03 -1.35
CA VAL A 45 -5.98 5.78 -1.64
C VAL A 45 -7.08 5.54 -0.62
N TYR A 46 -6.73 5.66 0.66
CA TYR A 46 -7.70 5.50 1.74
C TYR A 46 -8.81 6.53 1.65
N THR A 47 -8.49 7.81 1.45
CA THR A 47 -9.52 8.87 1.36
C THR A 47 -10.41 8.77 0.12
N GLY A 48 -9.92 8.17 -0.97
CA GLY A 48 -10.69 8.02 -2.20
C GLY A 48 -11.63 6.82 -2.20
N LEU A 49 -11.31 5.76 -1.45
CA LEU A 49 -12.03 4.47 -1.50
C LEU A 49 -12.74 4.10 -0.20
N LEU A 50 -12.31 4.66 0.93
CA LEU A 50 -12.82 4.33 2.25
C LEU A 50 -13.60 5.48 2.86
N LEU A 51 -14.64 5.11 3.60
CA LEU A 51 -15.30 5.97 4.55
C LEU A 51 -14.71 5.76 5.97
N PRO A 52 -14.81 6.75 6.87
CA PRO A 52 -14.39 6.55 8.26
C PRO A 52 -15.07 5.31 8.89
N GLY A 53 -14.27 4.49 9.57
CA GLY A 53 -14.72 3.21 10.15
C GLY A 53 -14.74 2.03 9.18
N ASP A 54 -14.47 2.22 7.89
CA ASP A 54 -14.21 1.11 6.99
C ASP A 54 -12.97 0.32 7.44
N ARG A 55 -12.91 -0.93 6.99
CA ARG A 55 -11.92 -1.91 7.45
C ARG A 55 -10.73 -2.00 6.53
N ILE A 56 -9.53 -2.01 7.11
CA ILE A 56 -8.26 -2.22 6.42
C ILE A 56 -7.48 -3.36 7.07
N MET A 57 -6.72 -4.09 6.27
CA MET A 57 -5.87 -5.18 6.76
C MET A 57 -4.49 -5.08 6.13
N GLY A 58 -3.45 -5.03 6.97
CA GLY A 58 -2.05 -4.87 6.56
C GLY A 58 -1.10 -5.70 7.42
N LEU A 59 0.18 -5.76 7.03
CA LEU A 59 1.19 -6.51 7.78
C LEU A 59 1.47 -5.83 9.13
N ASP A 60 1.57 -6.61 10.20
CA ASP A 60 1.93 -6.11 11.53
C ASP A 60 3.33 -5.47 11.52
N THR A 61 3.51 -4.33 12.19
CA THR A 61 4.78 -3.58 12.18
C THR A 61 5.95 -4.41 12.74
N PRO A 62 5.82 -5.16 13.85
CA PRO A 62 6.86 -6.10 14.31
C PRO A 62 7.14 -7.25 13.32
N SER A 63 6.20 -7.56 12.42
CA SER A 63 6.36 -8.56 11.36
C SER A 63 6.94 -7.98 10.06
N GLY A 64 7.22 -6.67 10.02
CA GLY A 64 7.81 -5.99 8.88
C GLY A 64 6.89 -5.04 8.10
N GLY A 65 5.68 -4.79 8.58
CA GLY A 65 4.73 -3.87 7.95
C GLY A 65 5.06 -2.39 8.19
N ASN A 66 4.50 -1.51 7.33
CA ASN A 66 4.67 -0.08 7.49
C ASN A 66 3.66 0.49 8.50
N THR A 67 4.04 1.52 9.27
CA THR A 67 3.13 2.18 10.22
C THR A 67 1.84 2.68 9.56
N SER A 68 1.89 3.12 8.30
CA SER A 68 0.75 3.60 7.52
C SER A 68 -0.26 2.52 7.13
N HIS A 69 0.04 1.24 7.38
CA HIS A 69 -0.86 0.11 7.13
C HIS A 69 -1.85 -0.15 8.28
N GLY A 70 -2.07 0.87 9.12
CA GLY A 70 -3.03 0.79 10.23
C GLY A 70 -2.43 0.28 11.54
N TYR A 71 -1.18 0.63 11.85
CA TYR A 71 -0.54 0.20 13.10
C TYR A 71 -1.24 0.77 14.35
N TYR A 72 -1.43 -0.10 15.35
CA TYR A 72 -1.84 0.23 16.71
C TYR A 72 -1.01 -0.62 17.69
N THR A 73 -0.79 -0.12 18.91
CA THR A 73 0.03 -0.84 19.90
C THR A 73 -0.70 -2.09 20.42
N PRO A 74 0.02 -3.07 20.99
CA PRO A 74 -0.60 -4.25 21.61
C PRO A 74 -1.62 -3.92 22.71
N HIS A 75 -1.49 -2.73 23.33
CA HIS A 75 -2.40 -2.22 24.35
C HIS A 75 -3.61 -1.44 23.77
N GLY A 76 -3.81 -1.49 22.45
CA GLY A 76 -4.95 -0.86 21.77
C GLY A 76 -4.78 0.63 21.47
N ARG A 77 -3.60 1.23 21.68
CA ARG A 77 -3.38 2.63 21.34
C ARG A 77 -3.19 2.78 19.83
N LYS A 78 -4.09 3.50 19.17
CA LYS A 78 -3.99 3.85 17.74
C LYS A 78 -2.80 4.80 17.53
N VAL A 79 -1.86 4.44 16.67
CA VAL A 79 -0.60 5.18 16.43
C VAL A 79 -0.59 5.87 15.06
N SER A 80 -1.13 5.22 14.05
CA SER A 80 -1.18 5.75 12.69
C SER A 80 -2.48 6.49 12.43
N SER A 81 -2.46 7.50 11.56
CA SER A 81 -3.69 8.15 11.08
C SER A 81 -4.66 7.12 10.49
N ALA A 82 -4.14 6.11 9.79
CA ALA A 82 -4.94 5.02 9.25
C ALA A 82 -5.68 4.23 10.35
N SER A 83 -5.04 3.89 11.47
CA SER A 83 -5.73 3.19 12.56
C SER A 83 -6.67 4.09 13.37
N ILE A 84 -6.49 5.40 13.31
CA ILE A 84 -7.42 6.39 13.91
C ILE A 84 -8.72 6.45 13.11
N PHE A 85 -8.63 6.64 11.80
CA PHE A 85 -9.80 6.86 10.94
C PHE A 85 -10.47 5.56 10.47
N PHE A 86 -9.73 4.46 10.38
CA PHE A 86 -10.20 3.18 9.88
C PHE A 86 -10.02 2.08 10.92
N GLU A 87 -10.83 1.04 10.80
CA GLU A 87 -10.70 -0.16 11.64
C GLU A 87 -9.65 -1.08 11.02
N SER A 88 -8.57 -1.34 11.76
CA SER A 88 -7.42 -2.10 11.27
C SER A 88 -7.34 -3.45 11.96
N LEU A 89 -7.06 -4.51 11.20
CA LEU A 89 -6.70 -5.81 11.73
C LEU A 89 -5.42 -6.32 11.05
N PRO A 90 -4.31 -6.49 11.77
CA PRO A 90 -3.06 -6.89 11.16
C PRO A 90 -2.97 -8.40 10.92
N TYR A 91 -2.40 -8.78 9.78
CA TYR A 91 -1.88 -10.14 9.57
C TYR A 91 -0.41 -10.22 9.94
N LYS A 92 0.10 -11.44 10.16
CA LYS A 92 1.42 -11.67 10.74
C LYS A 92 2.22 -12.69 9.95
N VAL A 93 3.52 -12.66 10.14
CA VAL A 93 4.40 -13.75 9.72
C VAL A 93 4.33 -14.90 10.72
N ASN A 94 4.62 -16.09 10.24
CA ASN A 94 4.92 -17.24 11.07
C ASN A 94 6.27 -16.98 11.79
N PRO A 95 6.32 -16.97 13.13
CA PRO A 95 7.52 -16.59 13.87
C PRO A 95 8.64 -17.64 13.77
N GLN A 96 8.34 -18.87 13.37
CA GLN A 96 9.33 -19.93 13.16
C GLN A 96 9.98 -19.84 11.78
N THR A 97 9.20 -19.54 10.73
CA THR A 97 9.71 -19.55 9.34
C THR A 97 10.05 -18.16 8.83
N GLY A 98 9.48 -17.11 9.43
CA GLY A 98 9.60 -15.73 8.98
C GLY A 98 8.81 -15.41 7.71
N TYR A 99 7.99 -16.33 7.21
CA TYR A 99 7.11 -16.12 6.05
C TYR A 99 5.71 -15.67 6.47
N ILE A 100 5.04 -14.89 5.63
CA ILE A 100 3.62 -14.56 5.83
C ILE A 100 2.80 -15.85 5.93
N ASP A 101 1.95 -15.92 6.95
CA ASP A 101 1.04 -17.04 7.16
C ASP A 101 -0.23 -16.81 6.32
N TYR A 102 -0.20 -17.24 5.06
CA TYR A 102 -1.28 -17.03 4.09
C TYR A 102 -2.58 -17.75 4.46
N GLU A 103 -2.50 -18.86 5.19
CA GLU A 103 -3.68 -19.60 5.67
C GLU A 103 -4.40 -18.80 6.75
N LYS A 104 -3.66 -18.32 7.77
CA LYS A 104 -4.24 -17.43 8.78
C LYS A 104 -4.66 -16.09 8.23
N LEU A 105 -3.96 -15.58 7.21
CA LEU A 105 -4.36 -14.37 6.50
C LEU A 105 -5.72 -14.56 5.84
N GLU A 106 -5.92 -15.66 5.11
CA GLU A 106 -7.19 -15.96 4.45
C GLU A 106 -8.32 -16.10 5.47
N GLU A 107 -8.12 -16.90 6.52
CA GLU A 107 -9.09 -17.09 7.61
C GLU A 107 -9.54 -15.73 8.19
N ARG A 108 -8.57 -14.91 8.59
CA ARG A 108 -8.85 -13.59 9.18
C ARG A 108 -9.48 -12.63 8.20
N ALA A 109 -9.08 -12.66 6.93
CA ALA A 109 -9.64 -11.77 5.91
C ALA A 109 -11.12 -12.11 5.63
N LEU A 110 -11.49 -13.39 5.65
CA LEU A 110 -12.87 -13.83 5.47
C LEU A 110 -13.77 -13.41 6.65
N ASP A 111 -13.26 -13.49 7.87
CA ASP A 111 -13.99 -13.10 9.08
C ASP A 111 -14.08 -11.58 9.24
N PHE A 112 -12.95 -10.89 9.04
CA PHE A 112 -12.86 -9.45 9.22
C PHE A 112 -13.46 -8.66 8.06
N ARG A 113 -13.48 -9.24 6.84
CA ARG A 113 -13.95 -8.59 5.61
C ARG A 113 -13.39 -7.17 5.43
N PRO A 114 -12.06 -7.03 5.22
CA PRO A 114 -11.48 -5.72 4.94
C PRO A 114 -12.02 -5.18 3.61
N LYS A 115 -12.17 -3.86 3.49
CA LYS A 115 -12.39 -3.22 2.19
C LYS A 115 -11.11 -3.07 1.39
N ILE A 116 -9.98 -2.89 2.08
CA ILE A 116 -8.65 -2.86 1.47
C ILE A 116 -7.77 -3.90 2.16
N LEU A 117 -7.23 -4.82 1.37
CA LEU A 117 -6.15 -5.71 1.77
C LEU A 117 -4.83 -5.12 1.26
N ILE A 118 -3.92 -4.82 2.18
CA ILE A 118 -2.65 -4.18 1.89
C ILE A 118 -1.57 -5.26 1.81
N CYS A 119 -0.82 -5.26 0.72
CA CYS A 119 0.34 -6.09 0.47
C CYS A 119 1.59 -5.18 0.41
N GLY A 120 2.73 -5.62 0.92
CA GLY A 120 3.93 -4.78 1.04
C GLY A 120 4.27 -4.40 2.49
N GLY A 121 5.50 -3.96 2.71
CA GLY A 121 6.04 -3.69 4.04
C GLY A 121 7.36 -2.92 3.99
N SER A 122 7.86 -2.54 5.15
CA SER A 122 9.10 -1.76 5.31
C SER A 122 10.31 -2.58 5.78
N SER A 123 10.12 -3.81 6.23
CA SER A 123 11.24 -4.64 6.68
C SER A 123 10.98 -6.14 6.51
N TYR A 124 10.12 -6.49 5.55
CA TYR A 124 9.92 -7.88 5.13
C TYR A 124 10.88 -8.23 3.99
N SER A 125 11.80 -9.16 4.24
CA SER A 125 12.93 -9.49 3.36
C SER A 125 12.68 -10.65 2.39
N ARG A 126 11.44 -11.15 2.32
CA ARG A 126 11.05 -12.24 1.43
C ARG A 126 10.20 -11.72 0.29
N GLU A 127 10.10 -12.54 -0.75
CA GLU A 127 9.19 -12.31 -1.86
C GLU A 127 7.72 -12.38 -1.39
N TRP A 128 6.89 -11.63 -2.08
CA TRP A 128 5.45 -11.54 -1.83
C TRP A 128 4.73 -12.38 -2.87
N ASP A 129 3.82 -13.25 -2.42
CA ASP A 129 2.95 -14.02 -3.31
C ASP A 129 1.72 -13.18 -3.67
N TYR A 130 1.88 -12.30 -4.67
CA TYR A 130 0.83 -11.39 -5.12
C TYR A 130 -0.40 -12.13 -5.64
N GLY A 131 -0.22 -13.28 -6.30
CA GLY A 131 -1.30 -14.13 -6.78
C GLY A 131 -2.16 -14.66 -5.63
N ARG A 132 -1.53 -15.09 -4.53
CA ARG A 132 -2.24 -15.52 -3.31
C ARG A 132 -2.98 -14.36 -2.64
N PHE A 133 -2.36 -13.19 -2.53
CA PHE A 133 -3.04 -11.99 -2.02
C PHE A 133 -4.25 -11.61 -2.86
N ARG A 134 -4.14 -11.70 -4.19
CA ARG A 134 -5.25 -11.44 -5.11
C ARG A 134 -6.43 -12.39 -4.87
N GLN A 135 -6.16 -13.68 -4.79
CA GLN A 135 -7.20 -14.68 -4.51
C GLN A 135 -7.93 -14.40 -3.19
N ILE A 136 -7.20 -14.00 -2.15
CA ILE A 136 -7.79 -13.67 -0.85
C ILE A 136 -8.64 -12.40 -0.95
N ALA A 137 -8.13 -11.36 -1.61
CA ALA A 137 -8.86 -10.11 -1.85
C ALA A 137 -10.16 -10.35 -2.62
N ASP A 138 -10.13 -11.16 -3.68
CA ASP A 138 -11.31 -11.55 -4.44
C ASP A 138 -12.35 -12.30 -3.59
N LYS A 139 -11.90 -13.22 -2.73
CA LYS A 139 -12.78 -13.99 -1.84
C LYS A 139 -13.52 -13.11 -0.83
N CYS A 140 -12.87 -12.08 -0.29
CA CYS A 140 -13.49 -11.16 0.66
C CYS A 140 -14.15 -9.94 0.00
N GLY A 141 -13.97 -9.75 -1.32
CA GLY A 141 -14.45 -8.58 -2.06
C GLY A 141 -13.66 -7.29 -1.74
N ALA A 142 -12.40 -7.42 -1.34
CA ALA A 142 -11.52 -6.31 -1.01
C ALA A 142 -10.77 -5.79 -2.24
N VAL A 143 -10.42 -4.52 -2.21
CA VAL A 143 -9.41 -3.94 -3.11
C VAL A 143 -8.03 -4.37 -2.62
N LEU A 144 -7.20 -4.88 -3.53
CA LEU A 144 -5.80 -5.18 -3.23
C LEU A 144 -4.96 -3.90 -3.43
N LEU A 145 -4.38 -3.38 -2.35
CA LEU A 145 -3.43 -2.28 -2.38
C LEU A 145 -2.03 -2.83 -2.17
N CYS A 146 -1.13 -2.66 -3.14
CA CYS A 146 0.25 -3.06 -3.00
C CYS A 146 1.17 -1.85 -2.82
N ASP A 147 1.75 -1.74 -1.63
CA ASP A 147 2.72 -0.72 -1.25
C ASP A 147 4.14 -1.21 -1.59
N MET A 148 4.67 -0.67 -2.68
CA MET A 148 5.95 -1.06 -3.26
C MET A 148 7.07 -0.07 -2.94
N ALA A 149 6.90 0.82 -1.96
CA ALA A 149 7.85 1.91 -1.69
C ALA A 149 9.33 1.48 -1.61
N GLN A 150 9.63 0.29 -1.06
CA GLN A 150 11.01 -0.22 -0.94
C GLN A 150 11.50 -1.05 -2.13
N ILE A 151 10.58 -1.59 -2.93
CA ILE A 151 10.90 -2.52 -4.04
C ILE A 151 10.65 -1.89 -5.41
N SER A 152 10.17 -0.65 -5.45
CA SER A 152 9.84 0.09 -6.67
C SER A 152 11.01 0.18 -7.64
N GLY A 153 12.24 0.38 -7.13
CA GLY A 153 13.46 0.35 -7.94
C GLY A 153 13.80 -1.02 -8.52
N LEU A 154 13.57 -2.11 -7.77
CA LEU A 154 13.80 -3.49 -8.23
C LEU A 154 12.78 -3.91 -9.29
N ILE A 155 11.51 -3.51 -9.10
CA ILE A 155 10.44 -3.74 -10.07
C ILE A 155 10.68 -2.95 -11.35
N ALA A 156 11.07 -1.67 -11.25
CA ALA A 156 11.38 -0.84 -12.41
C ALA A 156 12.57 -1.41 -13.21
N ALA A 157 13.51 -2.07 -12.54
CA ALA A 157 14.64 -2.77 -13.16
C ALA A 157 14.29 -4.17 -13.72
N LYS A 158 13.02 -4.62 -13.62
CA LYS A 158 12.58 -6.00 -13.93
C LYS A 158 13.31 -7.10 -13.15
N ALA A 159 13.89 -6.76 -12.00
CA ALA A 159 14.55 -7.72 -11.11
C ALA A 159 13.55 -8.41 -10.17
N ALA A 160 12.32 -7.91 -10.09
CA ALA A 160 11.19 -8.54 -9.40
C ALA A 160 10.00 -8.61 -10.38
N GLU A 161 9.39 -9.79 -10.49
CA GLU A 161 8.28 -10.04 -11.41
C GLU A 161 6.93 -9.65 -10.76
N LEU A 162 6.07 -9.00 -11.54
CA LEU A 162 4.70 -8.63 -11.17
C LEU A 162 3.72 -9.23 -12.19
N GLU A 163 3.71 -10.55 -12.33
CA GLU A 163 2.93 -11.20 -13.41
C GLU A 163 1.40 -11.23 -13.15
N ASP A 164 0.94 -10.99 -11.92
CA ASP A 164 -0.45 -11.30 -11.51
C ASP A 164 -1.33 -10.08 -11.14
N PHE A 165 -0.98 -8.88 -11.56
CA PHE A 165 -1.74 -7.68 -11.23
C PHE A 165 -2.96 -7.47 -12.16
N SER A 166 -4.15 -7.86 -11.67
CA SER A 166 -5.45 -7.51 -12.26
C SER A 166 -5.73 -5.99 -12.18
N PRO A 167 -6.53 -5.40 -13.10
CA PRO A 167 -6.83 -3.96 -13.13
C PRO A 167 -7.53 -3.39 -11.89
N THR A 168 -7.98 -4.23 -10.96
CA THR A 168 -8.58 -3.80 -9.68
C THR A 168 -7.55 -3.67 -8.55
N SER A 169 -6.29 -3.96 -8.83
CA SER A 169 -5.19 -3.75 -7.90
C SER A 169 -4.67 -2.32 -8.02
N ILE A 170 -4.39 -1.70 -6.87
CA ILE A 170 -3.80 -0.36 -6.80
C ILE A 170 -2.37 -0.50 -6.34
N ILE A 171 -1.46 0.20 -7.02
CA ILE A 171 -0.05 0.24 -6.66
C ILE A 171 0.25 1.61 -6.07
N SER A 172 0.83 1.60 -4.86
CA SER A 172 1.32 2.78 -4.17
C SER A 172 2.83 2.68 -4.02
N THR A 173 3.55 3.76 -4.30
CA THR A 173 5.00 3.84 -4.07
C THR A 173 5.38 5.24 -3.59
N ASP A 174 6.43 5.28 -2.78
CA ASP A 174 7.24 6.48 -2.56
C ASP A 174 8.02 6.78 -3.86
N ALA A 175 8.04 8.06 -4.27
CA ALA A 175 9.04 8.56 -5.19
C ALA A 175 10.17 9.12 -4.31
N GLY A 176 11.13 8.25 -3.97
CA GLY A 176 12.14 8.57 -2.96
C GLY A 176 12.75 9.95 -3.17
N GLN A 177 12.87 10.74 -2.09
CA GLN A 177 13.87 11.81 -2.07
C GLN A 177 15.23 11.11 -2.15
N GLU A 178 15.90 11.25 -3.28
CA GLU A 178 17.34 10.97 -3.37
C GLU A 178 18.04 11.76 -2.26
N SER A 179 18.69 11.04 -1.33
CA SER A 179 19.63 11.60 -0.36
C SER A 179 21.04 11.18 -0.73
#